data_AF-A0A962RJM7-F1
#
_entry.id   AF-A0A962RJM7-F1
#
_cell.length_a   1.000
_cell.length_b   1.000
_cell.length_c   1.000
_cell.angle_alpha   90.00
_cell.angle_beta   90.00
_cell.angle_gamma   90.00
#
_symmetry.space_group_name_H-M   'P 1'
#
loop_
_entity.id
_entity.type
_entity.pdbx_description
1 polymer ?
#
loop_
_entity_poly.entity_id
_entity_poly.type
_entity_poly.pdbx_seq_one_letter_code
_entity_poly.pdbx_strand_id
1 'polypeptide(L)'
;MESISIAKRKCDFRFAPAVNDFHRRLQLRESGVRILGRDDNPLIEAFEQAIASSVALCRELCSYEMRWALRNYKDTGLLSDELGVWLEMAEAMTLDDYRQALQRRGEMRARLEALRPLADGLITLSCVGPAPPLDASVDSGEAAYAFKTGSPAFTAFTSATGAPAISLPLVAMQGLPVGVQLVGQPHDDWRLCGHARWMMGHIEPLRVLPRALSS
;
A
#
# COMPACT_ATOMS: atom_id res chain seq x y z
N MET A 1 -2.72 26.22 -0.08
CA MET A 1 -3.07 24.89 -0.58
C MET A 1 -2.00 23.97 -0.03
N GLU A 2 -2.28 23.43 1.15
CA GLU A 2 -1.34 22.67 1.99
C GLU A 2 -1.21 21.25 1.36
N SER A 3 0.00 20.84 0.96
CA SER A 3 0.93 19.89 1.63
C SER A 3 0.49 18.41 1.68
N ILE A 4 0.76 17.61 0.64
CA ILE A 4 0.60 16.14 0.65
C ILE A 4 1.98 15.47 0.66
N SER A 5 2.32 14.63 1.65
CA SER A 5 3.50 13.72 1.53
C SER A 5 3.65 12.66 2.62
N ILE A 6 3.88 11.39 2.21
CA ILE A 6 4.64 10.37 2.97
C ILE A 6 5.35 9.42 1.98
N ALA A 7 6.69 9.40 1.95
CA ALA A 7 7.49 8.56 1.05
C ALA A 7 7.99 7.28 1.74
N LYS A 8 7.43 6.12 1.37
CA LYS A 8 7.88 4.80 1.86
C LYS A 8 9.26 4.42 1.29
N ARG A 9 10.27 4.19 2.14
CA ARG A 9 11.48 3.43 1.75
C ARG A 9 11.96 2.48 2.86
N LYS A 10 11.53 1.21 2.75
CA LYS A 10 12.26 -0.06 3.02
C LYS A 10 11.26 -1.20 3.25
N CYS A 11 10.85 -1.85 2.17
CA CYS A 11 10.65 -3.30 2.20
C CYS A 11 11.68 -3.83 1.21
N ASP A 12 12.53 -4.79 1.61
CA ASP A 12 13.65 -5.35 0.84
C ASP A 12 13.20 -6.18 -0.38
N PHE A 13 12.26 -5.67 -1.17
CA PHE A 13 12.04 -6.13 -2.53
C PHE A 13 13.07 -5.42 -3.42
N ARG A 14 13.77 -6.15 -4.28
CA ARG A 14 14.73 -5.59 -5.24
C ARG A 14 14.02 -4.68 -6.25
N PHE A 15 13.76 -3.43 -5.87
CA PHE A 15 13.20 -2.43 -6.77
C PHE A 15 14.26 -1.89 -7.72
N ALA A 16 13.85 -1.56 -8.95
CA ALA A 16 14.65 -0.67 -9.79
C ALA A 16 14.81 0.68 -9.05
N PRO A 17 16.04 1.25 -8.95
CA PRO A 17 16.29 2.55 -8.31
C PRO A 17 15.43 3.72 -8.83
N ALA A 18 14.74 3.53 -9.96
CA ALA A 18 13.96 4.53 -10.67
C ALA A 18 12.69 5.04 -9.94
N VAL A 19 12.12 4.29 -8.99
CA VAL A 19 10.81 4.63 -8.38
C VAL A 19 10.93 5.22 -6.96
N ASN A 20 12.11 5.09 -6.38
CA ASN A 20 12.45 5.56 -5.04
C ASN A 20 12.39 7.11 -4.88
N ASP A 21 12.36 7.85 -5.99
CA ASP A 21 12.27 9.32 -6.07
C ASP A 21 11.09 9.78 -6.94
N PHE A 22 10.01 8.99 -7.04
CA PHE A 22 8.89 9.31 -7.95
C PHE A 22 8.32 10.72 -7.71
N HIS A 23 8.20 11.17 -6.46
CA HIS A 23 7.72 12.51 -6.11
C HIS A 23 8.62 13.63 -6.68
N ARG A 24 9.95 13.41 -6.74
CA ARG A 24 10.90 14.35 -7.34
C ARG A 24 10.75 14.36 -8.85
N ARG A 25 10.53 13.19 -9.45
CA ARG A 25 10.35 13.04 -10.91
C ARG A 25 8.99 13.56 -11.40
N LEU A 26 7.99 13.59 -10.54
CA LEU A 26 6.69 14.23 -10.78
C LEU A 26 6.71 15.74 -10.52
N GLN A 27 7.87 16.34 -10.21
CA GLN A 27 8.03 17.79 -10.02
C GLN A 27 7.03 18.40 -9.01
N LEU A 28 6.59 17.63 -8.02
CA LEU A 28 5.55 18.06 -7.09
C LEU A 28 5.96 19.31 -6.30
N ARG A 29 7.25 19.39 -5.91
CA ARG A 29 7.82 20.56 -5.22
C ARG A 29 7.79 21.82 -6.09
N GLU A 30 8.06 21.69 -7.39
CA GLU A 30 8.02 22.80 -8.35
C GLU A 30 6.57 23.26 -8.58
N SER A 31 5.62 22.35 -8.44
CA SER A 31 4.17 22.63 -8.48
C SER A 31 3.61 23.19 -7.17
N GLY A 32 4.47 23.58 -6.22
CA GLY A 32 4.07 24.18 -4.94
C GLY A 32 3.67 23.18 -3.84
N VAL A 33 3.88 21.87 -4.04
CA VAL A 33 3.57 20.85 -3.03
C VAL A 33 4.75 20.66 -2.07
N ARG A 34 4.50 20.85 -0.78
CA ARG A 34 5.49 20.55 0.27
C ARG A 34 5.55 19.05 0.54
N ILE A 35 6.76 18.49 0.51
CA ILE A 35 7.02 17.05 0.73
C ILE A 35 7.80 16.85 2.04
N LEU A 36 7.19 16.13 2.98
CA LEU A 36 7.77 15.66 4.25
C LEU A 36 8.08 14.15 4.17
N GLY A 37 9.23 13.75 4.71
CA GLY A 37 9.64 12.36 4.87
C GLY A 37 9.92 11.99 6.33
N ARG A 38 10.31 10.73 6.55
CA ARG A 38 10.60 10.18 7.89
C ARG A 38 11.62 10.97 8.69
N ASP A 39 12.62 11.56 8.02
CA ASP A 39 13.70 12.32 8.66
C ASP A 39 13.25 13.73 9.09
N ASP A 40 12.09 14.21 8.61
CA ASP A 40 11.58 15.55 8.90
C ASP A 40 10.74 15.59 10.20
N ASN A 41 10.15 14.46 10.63
CA ASN A 41 9.31 14.42 11.82
C ASN A 41 9.23 13.01 12.45
N PRO A 42 9.44 12.86 13.77
CA PRO A 42 9.37 11.56 14.45
C PRO A 42 8.00 10.88 14.38
N LEU A 43 6.90 11.63 14.18
CA LEU A 43 5.57 11.04 13.98
C LEU A 43 5.47 10.31 12.63
N ILE A 44 6.15 10.82 11.59
CA ILE A 44 6.19 10.18 10.26
C ILE A 44 6.99 8.87 10.35
N GLU A 45 8.18 8.92 10.98
CA GLU A 45 8.97 7.72 11.28
C GLU A 45 8.15 6.68 12.05
N ALA A 46 7.49 7.11 13.12
CA ALA A 46 6.66 6.26 13.96
C ALA A 46 5.51 5.62 13.17
N PHE A 47 4.88 6.34 12.25
CA PHE A 47 3.84 5.80 11.38
C PHE A 47 4.41 4.77 10.39
N GLU A 48 5.53 5.09 9.71
CA GLU A 48 6.18 4.17 8.76
C GLU A 48 6.55 2.83 9.40
N GLN A 49 7.12 2.86 10.60
CA GLN A 49 7.44 1.64 11.35
C GLN A 49 6.19 0.83 11.68
N ALA A 50 5.12 1.50 12.11
CA ALA A 50 3.88 0.81 12.47
C ALA A 50 3.21 0.13 11.28
N ILE A 51 3.32 0.68 10.07
CA ILE A 51 2.70 0.09 8.87
C ILE A 51 3.58 -0.95 8.16
N ALA A 52 4.81 -1.18 8.62
CA ALA A 52 5.75 -2.12 7.99
C ALA A 52 5.19 -3.54 7.91
N SER A 53 4.43 -3.97 8.93
CA SER A 53 3.78 -5.29 9.01
C SER A 53 2.35 -5.32 8.47
N SER A 54 1.91 -4.30 7.73
CA SER A 54 0.51 -4.17 7.29
C SER A 54 0.03 -5.34 6.40
N VAL A 55 0.90 -5.91 5.57
CA VAL A 55 0.56 -7.07 4.72
C VAL A 55 0.19 -8.28 5.58
N ALA A 56 1.07 -8.62 6.54
CA ALA A 56 0.84 -9.73 7.47
C ALA A 56 -0.41 -9.48 8.31
N LEU A 57 -0.54 -8.27 8.87
CA LEU A 57 -1.70 -7.90 9.68
C LEU A 57 -3.03 -8.03 8.91
N CYS A 58 -3.09 -7.52 7.68
CA CYS A 58 -4.29 -7.64 6.85
C CYS A 58 -4.66 -9.11 6.64
N ARG A 59 -3.68 -9.98 6.39
CA ARG A 59 -3.95 -11.40 6.19
C ARG A 59 -4.43 -12.08 7.46
N GLU A 60 -3.81 -11.82 8.61
CA GLU A 60 -4.27 -12.33 9.91
C GLU A 60 -5.74 -11.95 10.17
N LEU A 61 -6.06 -10.66 10.04
CA LEU A 61 -7.42 -10.15 10.25
C LEU A 61 -8.41 -10.75 9.25
N CYS A 62 -8.11 -10.69 7.96
CA CYS A 62 -8.99 -11.20 6.90
C CYS A 62 -9.23 -12.70 7.05
N SER A 63 -8.19 -13.49 7.30
CA SER A 63 -8.34 -14.93 7.50
C SER A 63 -9.22 -15.24 8.71
N TYR A 64 -8.97 -14.61 9.85
CA TYR A 64 -9.79 -14.83 11.04
C TYR A 64 -11.26 -14.43 10.82
N GLU A 65 -11.50 -13.28 10.21
CA GLU A 65 -12.86 -12.74 9.99
C GLU A 65 -13.63 -13.52 8.91
N MET A 66 -12.95 -13.98 7.85
CA MET A 66 -13.56 -14.75 6.77
C MET A 66 -13.76 -16.24 7.09
N ARG A 67 -13.20 -16.75 8.19
CA ARG A 67 -13.16 -18.20 8.51
C ARG A 67 -14.50 -18.90 8.38
N TRP A 68 -15.61 -18.27 8.78
CA TRP A 68 -16.94 -18.86 8.71
C TRP A 68 -17.43 -19.03 7.27
N ALA A 69 -17.20 -18.04 6.42
CA ALA A 69 -17.51 -18.12 5.01
C ALA A 69 -16.64 -19.19 4.33
N LEU A 70 -15.34 -19.24 4.67
CA LEU A 70 -14.41 -20.23 4.12
C LEU A 70 -14.74 -21.66 4.57
N ARG A 71 -15.18 -21.88 5.82
CA ARG A 71 -15.68 -23.19 6.31
C ARG A 71 -16.85 -23.66 5.46
N ASN A 72 -17.88 -22.83 5.32
CA ASN A 72 -19.07 -23.18 4.54
C ASN A 72 -18.70 -23.45 3.08
N TYR A 73 -17.76 -22.69 2.52
CA TYR A 73 -17.33 -22.89 1.15
C TYR A 73 -16.48 -24.15 0.97
N LYS A 74 -15.70 -24.54 1.99
CA LYS A 74 -14.96 -25.82 2.01
C LYS A 74 -15.89 -27.02 1.83
N ASP A 75 -17.06 -27.00 2.46
CA ASP A 75 -18.05 -28.09 2.38
C ASP A 75 -18.60 -28.30 0.96
N THR A 76 -18.48 -27.29 0.08
CA THR A 76 -18.87 -27.43 -1.34
C THR A 76 -17.87 -28.21 -2.18
N GLY A 77 -16.64 -28.42 -1.67
CA GLY A 77 -15.53 -29.00 -2.43
C GLY A 77 -14.91 -28.07 -3.49
N LEU A 78 -15.33 -26.80 -3.55
CA LEU A 78 -14.88 -25.81 -4.55
C LEU A 78 -13.89 -24.77 -3.98
N LEU A 79 -13.44 -24.92 -2.74
CA LEU A 79 -12.46 -24.03 -2.13
C LEU A 79 -11.09 -24.23 -2.80
N SER A 80 -10.46 -23.13 -3.24
CA SER A 80 -9.11 -23.18 -3.82
C SER A 80 -8.06 -23.48 -2.76
N ASP A 81 -6.95 -24.10 -3.15
CA ASP A 81 -5.83 -24.42 -2.25
C ASP A 81 -5.33 -23.18 -1.49
N GLU A 82 -5.26 -22.04 -2.18
CA GLU A 82 -4.84 -20.75 -1.61
C GLU A 82 -5.76 -20.28 -0.48
N LEU A 83 -7.07 -20.38 -0.68
CA LEU A 83 -8.04 -20.06 0.37
C LEU A 83 -8.10 -21.15 1.46
N GLY A 84 -7.70 -22.38 1.13
CA GLY A 84 -7.46 -23.46 2.08
C GLY A 84 -6.38 -23.07 3.11
N VAL A 85 -5.24 -22.54 2.64
CA VAL A 85 -4.16 -22.03 3.52
C VAL A 85 -4.66 -20.91 4.43
N TRP A 86 -5.50 -20.01 3.90
CA TRP A 86 -6.08 -18.92 4.70
C TRP A 86 -7.01 -19.43 5.79
N LEU A 87 -7.82 -20.46 5.48
CA LEU A 87 -8.68 -21.10 6.45
C LEU A 87 -7.87 -21.85 7.52
N GLU A 88 -6.84 -22.62 7.14
CA GLU A 88 -5.96 -23.30 8.09
C GLU A 88 -5.30 -22.33 9.07
N MET A 89 -4.79 -21.20 8.57
CA MET A 89 -4.26 -20.15 9.43
C MET A 89 -5.33 -19.63 10.40
N ALA A 90 -6.54 -19.38 9.91
CA ALA A 90 -7.64 -18.89 10.73
C ALA A 90 -8.08 -19.88 11.83
N GLU A 91 -8.05 -21.19 11.53
CA GLU A 91 -8.35 -22.25 12.50
C GLU A 91 -7.29 -22.39 13.58
N ALA A 92 -6.03 -22.10 13.25
CA ALA A 92 -4.92 -22.14 14.19
C ALA A 92 -4.86 -20.90 15.10
N MET A 93 -5.49 -19.78 14.70
CA MET A 93 -5.50 -18.54 15.48
C MET A 93 -6.41 -18.63 16.71
N THR A 94 -5.88 -18.19 17.86
CA THR A 94 -6.65 -18.02 19.09
C THR A 94 -7.42 -16.69 19.09
N LEU A 95 -8.37 -16.54 20.02
CA LEU A 95 -9.04 -15.26 20.23
C LEU A 95 -8.07 -14.16 20.69
N ASP A 96 -7.03 -14.51 21.43
CA ASP A 96 -6.03 -13.54 21.91
C ASP A 96 -5.11 -13.08 20.77
N ASP A 97 -4.76 -13.96 19.82
CA ASP A 97 -4.05 -13.56 18.60
C ASP A 97 -4.85 -12.52 17.80
N TYR A 98 -6.16 -12.76 17.64
CA TYR A 98 -7.05 -11.81 16.98
C TYR A 98 -7.15 -10.48 17.73
N ARG A 99 -7.23 -10.49 19.06
CA ARG A 99 -7.22 -9.26 19.88
C ARG A 99 -5.91 -8.47 19.71
N GLN A 100 -4.77 -9.15 19.68
CA GLN A 100 -3.47 -8.52 19.42
C GLN A 100 -3.40 -7.94 17.99
N ALA A 101 -3.98 -8.61 16.99
CA ALA A 101 -4.10 -8.06 15.65
C ALA A 101 -4.96 -6.79 15.63
N LEU A 102 -6.11 -6.78 16.32
CA LEU A 102 -6.94 -5.59 16.46
C LEU A 102 -6.22 -4.44 17.17
N GLN A 103 -5.41 -4.72 18.19
CA GLN A 103 -4.59 -3.70 18.86
C GLN A 103 -3.58 -3.08 17.89
N ARG A 104 -2.82 -3.91 17.15
CA ARG A 104 -1.88 -3.43 16.12
C ARG A 104 -2.57 -2.57 15.07
N ARG A 105 -3.79 -2.95 14.63
CA ARG A 105 -4.62 -2.13 13.74
C ARG A 105 -4.99 -0.77 14.36
N GLY A 106 -5.37 -0.78 15.64
CA GLY A 106 -5.67 0.43 16.41
C GLY A 106 -4.47 1.38 16.50
N GLU A 107 -3.28 0.84 16.74
CA GLU A 107 -2.03 1.61 16.77
C GLU A 107 -1.70 2.23 15.41
N MET A 108 -1.87 1.49 14.30
CA MET A 108 -1.69 2.05 12.95
C MET A 108 -2.65 3.21 12.68
N ARG A 109 -3.93 3.08 13.08
CA ARG A 109 -4.94 4.13 12.94
C ARG A 109 -4.62 5.37 13.76
N ALA A 110 -4.24 5.19 15.02
CA ALA A 110 -3.86 6.30 15.91
C ALA A 110 -2.65 7.06 15.36
N ARG A 111 -1.67 6.34 14.81
CA ARG A 111 -0.49 6.96 14.20
C ARG A 111 -0.81 7.68 12.89
N LEU A 112 -1.74 7.18 12.09
CA LEU A 112 -2.23 7.89 10.91
C LEU A 112 -2.90 9.23 11.30
N GLU A 113 -3.80 9.21 12.30
CA GLU A 113 -4.47 10.42 12.77
C GLU A 113 -3.48 11.44 13.33
N ALA A 114 -2.42 10.99 14.01
CA ALA A 114 -1.37 11.87 14.53
C ALA A 114 -0.62 12.67 13.44
N LEU A 115 -0.72 12.27 12.17
CA LEU A 115 -0.13 12.98 11.03
C LEU A 115 -1.02 14.10 10.49
N ARG A 116 -2.29 14.16 10.90
CA ARG A 116 -3.26 15.16 10.46
C ARG A 116 -2.77 16.61 10.55
N PRO A 117 -2.10 17.07 11.62
CA PRO A 117 -1.60 18.46 11.69
C PRO A 117 -0.36 18.71 10.81
N LEU A 118 0.24 17.67 10.22
CA LEU A 118 1.49 17.78 9.46
C LEU A 118 1.27 17.88 7.95
N ALA A 119 0.21 17.23 7.44
CA ALA A 119 -0.06 17.14 6.00
C ALA A 119 -1.55 16.86 5.72
N ASP A 120 -2.00 17.28 4.55
CA ASP A 120 -3.35 17.11 4.01
C ASP A 120 -3.60 15.72 3.43
N GLY A 121 -2.54 14.93 3.29
CA GLY A 121 -2.60 13.57 2.78
C GLY A 121 -1.22 12.95 2.62
N LEU A 122 -1.24 11.68 2.23
CA LEU A 122 -0.06 10.88 1.94
C LEU A 122 0.00 10.60 0.44
N ILE A 123 1.19 10.41 -0.09
CA ILE A 123 1.40 10.04 -1.49
C ILE A 123 2.42 8.93 -1.58
N THR A 124 2.05 7.83 -2.22
CA THR A 124 2.93 6.67 -2.42
C THR A 124 2.63 6.01 -3.75
N LEU A 125 3.24 4.87 -4.04
CA LEU A 125 2.86 4.07 -5.21
C LEU A 125 1.61 3.25 -4.92
N SER A 126 0.90 2.82 -5.96
CA SER A 126 -0.20 1.85 -5.82
C SER A 126 0.30 0.41 -5.95
N CYS A 127 1.49 0.21 -6.49
CA CYS A 127 2.06 -1.11 -6.76
C CYS A 127 3.59 -1.07 -6.73
N VAL A 128 4.19 -2.26 -6.61
CA VAL A 128 5.65 -2.45 -6.55
C VAL A 128 6.33 -2.13 -7.89
N GLY A 129 5.59 -2.24 -9.00
CA GLY A 129 6.11 -2.03 -10.34
C GLY A 129 5.01 -2.26 -11.39
N PRO A 130 5.38 -2.37 -12.68
CA PRO A 130 4.43 -2.72 -13.72
C PRO A 130 3.81 -4.10 -13.46
N ALA A 131 2.67 -4.37 -14.11
CA ALA A 131 1.97 -5.64 -13.97
C ALA A 131 2.91 -6.81 -14.30
N PRO A 132 3.00 -7.84 -13.43
CA PRO A 132 3.81 -9.01 -13.71
C PRO A 132 3.19 -9.84 -14.85
N PRO A 133 3.99 -10.65 -15.57
CA PRO A 133 3.47 -11.68 -16.47
C PRO A 133 2.48 -12.63 -15.77
N LEU A 134 1.55 -13.22 -16.51
CA LEU A 134 0.49 -14.08 -15.95
C LEU A 134 1.01 -15.34 -15.24
N ASP A 135 2.18 -15.83 -15.65
CA ASP A 135 2.86 -17.00 -15.09
C ASP A 135 3.83 -16.65 -13.95
N ALA A 136 4.06 -15.35 -13.69
CA ALA A 136 4.94 -14.91 -12.63
C ALA A 136 4.23 -14.97 -11.27
N SER A 137 4.92 -15.54 -10.29
CA SER A 137 4.54 -15.49 -8.88
C SER A 137 5.57 -14.67 -8.12
N VAL A 138 5.12 -13.65 -7.38
CA VAL A 138 5.99 -12.85 -6.53
C VAL A 138 6.03 -13.49 -5.15
N ASP A 139 7.23 -13.76 -4.64
CA ASP A 139 7.43 -14.26 -3.29
C ASP A 139 6.75 -13.33 -2.27
N SER A 140 5.93 -13.91 -1.39
CA SER A 140 5.29 -13.16 -0.31
C SER A 140 6.19 -12.96 0.90
N GLY A 141 7.33 -13.64 0.95
CA GLY A 141 8.17 -13.77 2.14
C GLY A 141 7.70 -14.89 3.08
N GLU A 142 6.77 -15.73 2.64
CA GLU A 142 6.12 -16.75 3.46
C GLU A 142 6.01 -18.09 2.73
N ALA A 143 6.31 -19.17 3.45
CA ALA A 143 6.54 -20.49 2.86
C ALA A 143 5.37 -21.08 2.05
N ALA A 144 4.13 -20.64 2.30
CA ALA A 144 2.91 -21.20 1.71
C ALA A 144 2.12 -20.19 0.86
N TYR A 145 2.69 -19.02 0.56
CA TYR A 145 1.95 -17.96 -0.11
C TYR A 145 2.81 -17.20 -1.13
N ALA A 146 2.24 -16.92 -2.29
CA ALA A 146 2.88 -16.11 -3.32
C ALA A 146 1.83 -15.21 -3.98
N PHE A 147 2.22 -13.98 -4.32
CA PHE A 147 1.34 -13.03 -4.96
C PHE A 147 1.33 -13.25 -6.47
N LYS A 148 0.19 -13.71 -7.00
CA LYS A 148 -0.02 -13.93 -8.46
C LYS A 148 -0.25 -12.62 -9.23
N THR A 149 -0.82 -11.60 -8.58
CA THR A 149 -1.16 -10.31 -9.21
C THR A 149 -0.20 -9.17 -8.82
N GLY A 150 0.96 -9.52 -8.25
CA GLY A 150 1.91 -8.57 -7.68
C GLY A 150 1.66 -8.28 -6.20
N SER A 151 2.67 -7.73 -5.54
CA SER A 151 2.67 -7.54 -4.08
C SER A 151 1.80 -6.34 -3.63
N PRO A 152 0.95 -6.50 -2.60
CA PRO A 152 0.11 -5.45 -2.02
C PRO A 152 0.86 -4.56 -1.03
N ALA A 153 2.20 -4.61 -0.99
CA ALA A 153 3.01 -3.90 0.01
C ALA A 153 2.70 -2.39 0.12
N PHE A 154 2.22 -1.76 -0.94
CA PHE A 154 1.87 -0.34 -0.96
C PHE A 154 0.39 -0.03 -0.68
N THR A 155 -0.49 -1.02 -0.69
CA THR A 155 -1.94 -0.86 -0.48
C THR A 155 -2.44 -1.53 0.80
N ALA A 156 -1.66 -2.45 1.38
CA ALA A 156 -2.05 -3.14 2.60
C ALA A 156 -2.30 -2.17 3.76
N PHE A 157 -1.48 -1.12 3.91
CA PHE A 157 -1.64 -0.18 5.02
C PHE A 157 -2.92 0.66 4.93
N THR A 158 -3.38 1.02 3.73
CA THR A 158 -4.64 1.77 3.56
C THR A 158 -5.83 0.91 3.94
N SER A 159 -5.78 -0.39 3.60
CA SER A 159 -6.78 -1.37 4.04
C SER A 159 -6.75 -1.61 5.55
N ALA A 160 -5.55 -1.77 6.13
CA ALA A 160 -5.36 -1.97 7.56
C ALA A 160 -5.91 -0.78 8.36
N THR A 161 -5.58 0.45 7.95
CA THR A 161 -6.05 1.66 8.61
C THR A 161 -7.51 1.98 8.29
N GLY A 162 -8.02 1.55 7.14
CA GLY A 162 -9.32 1.98 6.61
C GLY A 162 -9.29 3.41 6.06
N ALA A 163 -8.11 3.91 5.67
CA ALA A 163 -7.94 5.24 5.13
C ALA A 163 -8.44 5.30 3.68
N PRO A 164 -9.12 6.39 3.26
CA PRO A 164 -9.53 6.56 1.88
C PRO A 164 -8.29 6.71 0.99
N ALA A 165 -8.28 6.04 -0.16
CA ALA A 165 -7.16 6.07 -1.09
C ALA A 165 -7.62 6.10 -2.56
N ILE A 166 -6.95 6.90 -3.39
CA ILE A 166 -7.20 7.05 -4.82
C ILE A 166 -5.92 6.75 -5.59
N SER A 167 -5.99 5.83 -6.56
CA SER A 167 -4.87 5.53 -7.46
C SER A 167 -4.96 6.37 -8.74
N LEU A 168 -3.91 7.14 -9.02
CA LEU A 168 -3.78 8.02 -10.18
C LEU A 168 -2.82 7.43 -11.22
N PRO A 169 -3.15 7.47 -12.53
CA PRO A 169 -2.30 6.95 -13.61
C PRO A 169 -1.20 7.96 -14.01
N LEU A 170 -0.38 8.38 -13.06
CA LEU A 170 0.65 9.42 -13.26
C LEU A 170 2.04 8.87 -13.59
N VAL A 171 2.25 7.56 -13.53
CA VAL A 171 3.54 6.93 -13.84
C VAL A 171 3.33 5.80 -14.83
N ALA A 172 4.26 5.65 -15.77
CA ALA A 172 4.36 4.47 -16.63
C ALA A 172 5.80 3.96 -16.65
N MET A 173 5.97 2.65 -16.62
CA MET A 173 7.26 1.98 -16.68
C MET A 173 7.18 0.82 -17.68
N GLN A 174 8.16 0.72 -18.58
CA GLN A 174 8.18 -0.31 -19.63
C GLN A 174 6.90 -0.33 -20.50
N GLY A 175 6.30 0.84 -20.73
CA GLY A 175 5.05 0.98 -21.50
C GLY A 175 3.78 0.58 -20.74
N LEU A 176 3.88 0.18 -19.47
CA LEU A 176 2.75 -0.22 -18.63
C LEU A 176 2.47 0.82 -17.53
N PRO A 177 1.20 1.06 -17.16
CA PRO A 177 0.85 1.96 -16.06
C PRO A 177 1.39 1.49 -14.71
N VAL A 178 1.85 2.43 -13.89
CA VAL A 178 2.21 2.26 -12.48
C VAL A 178 1.45 3.33 -11.71
N GLY A 179 0.58 2.92 -10.79
CA GLY A 179 -0.28 3.86 -10.07
C GLY A 179 0.48 4.69 -9.04
N VAL A 180 0.08 5.95 -8.87
CA VAL A 180 0.43 6.79 -7.73
C VAL A 180 -0.79 6.90 -6.84
N GLN A 181 -0.66 6.45 -5.60
CA GLN A 181 -1.75 6.44 -4.63
C GLN A 181 -1.70 7.71 -3.78
N LEU A 182 -2.80 8.44 -3.75
CA LEU A 182 -3.10 9.45 -2.74
C LEU A 182 -3.91 8.84 -1.63
N VAL A 183 -3.59 9.16 -0.38
CA VAL A 183 -4.30 8.66 0.80
C VAL A 183 -4.70 9.84 1.68
N GLY A 184 -5.95 9.87 2.11
CA GLY A 184 -6.51 10.88 3.01
C GLY A 184 -6.62 10.38 4.45
N GLN A 185 -7.06 11.26 5.33
CA GLN A 185 -7.50 10.88 6.67
C GLN A 185 -8.87 10.18 6.62
N PRO A 186 -9.24 9.37 7.64
CA PRO A 186 -10.57 8.82 7.75
C PRO A 186 -11.65 9.92 7.63
N HIS A 187 -12.66 9.67 6.78
CA HIS A 187 -13.77 10.57 6.48
C HIS A 187 -13.44 11.85 5.70
N ASP A 188 -12.22 12.00 5.17
CA ASP A 188 -11.81 13.15 4.35
C ASP A 188 -11.88 12.89 2.82
N ASP A 189 -12.72 11.94 2.39
CA ASP A 189 -12.90 11.51 0.99
C ASP A 189 -13.10 12.68 0.01
N TRP A 190 -13.92 13.67 0.38
CA TRP A 190 -14.18 14.84 -0.46
C TRP A 190 -12.91 15.66 -0.74
N ARG A 191 -12.09 15.89 0.30
CA ARG A 191 -10.82 16.63 0.17
C ARG A 191 -9.84 15.83 -0.68
N LEU A 192 -9.77 14.52 -0.45
CA LEU A 192 -8.92 13.61 -1.22
C LEU A 192 -9.28 13.62 -2.72
N CYS A 193 -10.57 13.61 -3.06
CA CYS A 193 -11.04 13.76 -4.44
C CYS A 193 -10.62 15.11 -5.06
N GLY A 194 -10.67 16.20 -4.28
CA GLY A 194 -10.18 17.51 -4.70
C GLY A 194 -8.68 17.49 -5.03
N HIS A 195 -7.86 16.87 -4.17
CA HIS A 195 -6.42 16.70 -4.40
C HIS A 195 -6.13 15.85 -5.64
N ALA A 196 -6.83 14.72 -5.79
CA ALA A 196 -6.73 13.86 -6.96
C ALA A 196 -7.05 14.61 -8.26
N ARG A 197 -8.14 15.39 -8.27
CA ARG A 197 -8.53 16.21 -9.42
C ARG A 197 -7.49 17.27 -9.74
N TRP A 198 -6.95 17.95 -8.72
CA TRP A 198 -5.90 18.94 -8.91
C TRP A 198 -4.66 18.30 -9.54
N MET A 199 -4.18 17.16 -9.00
CA MET A 199 -3.01 16.48 -9.52
C MET A 199 -3.17 16.05 -10.97
N MET A 200 -4.32 15.45 -11.32
CA MET A 200 -4.62 15.04 -12.70
C MET A 200 -4.68 16.20 -13.71
N GLY A 201 -4.86 17.45 -13.26
CA GLY A 201 -4.92 18.63 -14.11
C GLY A 201 -3.63 19.47 -14.15
N HIS A 202 -2.68 19.23 -13.23
CA HIS A 202 -1.49 20.08 -13.06
C HIS A 202 -0.17 19.31 -13.08
N ILE A 203 -0.20 17.98 -12.92
CA ILE A 203 1.01 17.16 -12.89
C ILE A 203 1.10 16.38 -14.21
N GLU A 204 2.21 16.59 -14.91
CA GLU A 204 2.52 15.84 -16.13
C GLU A 204 2.87 14.38 -15.82
N PRO A 205 2.27 13.39 -16.51
CA PRO A 205 2.57 11.98 -16.30
C PRO A 205 4.04 11.63 -16.60
N LEU A 206 4.68 10.94 -15.66
CA LEU A 206 6.05 10.48 -15.79
C LEU A 206 6.13 9.18 -16.60
N ARG A 207 6.91 9.18 -17.68
CA ARG A 207 7.25 7.98 -18.45
C ARG A 207 8.69 7.55 -18.18
N VAL A 208 8.86 6.41 -17.53
CA VAL A 208 10.18 5.81 -17.27
C VAL A 208 10.53 4.88 -18.44
N LEU A 209 11.37 5.38 -19.35
CA LEU A 209 11.91 4.56 -20.44
C LEU A 209 12.89 3.52 -19.90
N PRO A 210 12.94 2.30 -20.48
CA PRO A 210 13.99 1.36 -20.15
C PRO A 210 15.35 1.99 -20.44
N ARG A 211 16.29 1.90 -19.48
CA ARG A 211 17.68 2.26 -19.75
C ARG A 211 18.14 1.37 -20.90
N ALA A 212 18.66 1.95 -21.98
CA ALA A 212 19.33 1.18 -23.02
C ALA A 212 20.36 0.28 -22.31
N LEU A 213 20.26 -1.03 -22.51
CA LEU A 213 21.28 -1.96 -22.08
C LEU A 213 22.54 -1.54 -22.83
N SER A 214 23.48 -0.90 -22.12
CA SER A 214 24.83 -0.71 -22.63
C SER A 214 25.42 -2.11 -22.81
N SER A 215 25.53 -2.52 -24.07
CA SER A 215 26.26 -3.71 -24.53
C SER A 215 27.72 -3.66 -24.11
#